data_AF-A0A958RJX9-F1
#
_entry.id   AF-A0A958RJX9-F1
#
_cell.length_a   1.000
_cell.length_b   1.000
_cell.length_c   1.000
_cell.angle_alpha   90.00
_cell.angle_beta   90.00
_cell.angle_gamma   90.00
#
_symmetry.space_group_name_H-M   'P 1'
#
loop_
_entity.id
_entity.type
_entity.pdbx_description
1 polymer ?
#
loop_
_entity_poly.entity_id
_entity_poly.type
_entity_poly.pdbx_seq_one_letter_code
_entity_poly.pdbx_strand_id
1 'polypeptide(L)'
;MSIFKYLDYKEYLKKTIDKKTKVYGYRAKLAEAASCQRSFLSQVLHSSPHLTLEHGIGLCRYWQFSPMERYYFLALIQPARAGNDEL
;
A
#
# COMPACT_ATOMS: atom_id res chain seq x y z
N MET A 1 1.20 -3.53 -14.13
CA MET A 1 0.35 -4.42 -13.31
C MET A 1 -0.68 -3.51 -12.71
N SER A 2 -1.96 -3.73 -13.00
CA SER A 2 -2.99 -2.77 -12.61
C SER A 2 -3.45 -3.03 -11.18
N ILE A 3 -3.63 -1.97 -10.38
CA ILE A 3 -4.14 -2.05 -9.02
C ILE A 3 -5.57 -2.61 -8.98
N PHE A 4 -6.37 -2.42 -10.03
CA PHE A 4 -7.77 -2.88 -10.13
C PHE A 4 -7.95 -4.40 -10.07
N LYS A 5 -6.86 -5.18 -10.13
CA LYS A 5 -6.88 -6.64 -10.01
C LYS A 5 -6.81 -7.13 -8.55
N TYR A 6 -6.73 -6.22 -7.59
CA TYR A 6 -6.47 -6.53 -6.19
C TYR A 6 -7.59 -6.01 -5.31
N LEU A 7 -8.13 -6.89 -4.47
CA LEU A 7 -9.14 -6.54 -3.46
C LEU A 7 -8.51 -6.13 -2.12
N ASP A 8 -7.22 -6.43 -1.93
CA ASP A 8 -6.45 -6.04 -0.77
C ASP A 8 -5.19 -5.27 -1.20
N TYR A 9 -4.99 -4.10 -0.60
CA TYR A 9 -3.85 -3.27 -0.96
C TYR A 9 -2.52 -3.86 -0.47
N LYS A 10 -2.51 -4.67 0.60
CA LYS A 10 -1.28 -5.31 1.12
C LYS A 10 -0.80 -6.37 0.13
N GLU A 11 -1.69 -7.13 -0.49
CA GLU A 11 -1.40 -8.06 -1.59
C GLU A 11 -0.76 -7.34 -2.78
N TYR A 12 -1.33 -6.21 -3.20
CA TYR A 12 -0.72 -5.38 -4.25
C TYR A 12 0.68 -4.91 -3.85
N LEU A 13 0.85 -4.45 -2.61
CA LEU A 13 2.12 -3.94 -2.09
C LEU A 13 3.20 -5.04 -2.09
N LYS A 14 2.87 -6.24 -1.60
CA LYS A 14 3.75 -7.41 -1.60
C LYS A 14 4.17 -7.80 -3.01
N LYS A 15 3.20 -7.95 -3.94
CA LYS A 15 3.49 -8.32 -5.34
C LYS A 15 4.32 -7.25 -6.05
N THR A 16 4.09 -5.97 -5.74
CA THR A 16 4.86 -4.87 -6.31
C THR A 16 6.31 -4.90 -5.80
N ILE A 17 6.52 -5.15 -4.51
CA ILE A 17 7.85 -5.31 -3.92
C ILE A 17 8.58 -6.53 -4.50
N ASP A 18 7.89 -7.67 -4.58
CA ASP A 18 8.43 -8.93 -5.10
C ASP A 18 8.86 -8.80 -6.58
N LYS A 19 8.03 -8.18 -7.41
CA LYS A 19 8.35 -7.91 -8.81
C LYS A 19 9.53 -6.94 -8.96
N LYS A 20 9.78 -6.10 -7.97
CA LYS A 20 10.87 -5.12 -7.93
C LYS A 20 12.03 -5.58 -7.04
N THR A 21 12.17 -6.87 -6.77
CA THR A 21 13.32 -7.46 -6.04
C THR A 21 14.68 -7.07 -6.61
N LYS A 22 14.78 -6.85 -7.93
CA LYS A 22 16.00 -6.36 -8.59
C LYS A 22 16.31 -4.87 -8.34
N VAL A 23 15.36 -4.10 -7.79
CA VAL A 23 15.57 -2.70 -7.43
C VAL A 23 16.08 -2.63 -6.00
N TYR A 24 17.38 -2.34 -5.86
CA TYR A 24 18.00 -2.20 -4.55
C TYR A 24 17.29 -1.14 -3.71
N GLY A 25 17.02 -1.47 -2.45
CA GLY A 25 16.38 -0.55 -1.50
C GLY A 25 14.94 -0.18 -1.82
N TYR A 26 14.21 -0.94 -2.65
CA TYR A 26 12.85 -0.58 -3.05
C TYR A 26 11.90 -0.37 -1.86
N ARG A 27 11.98 -1.23 -0.83
CA ARG A 27 11.20 -1.06 0.42
C ARG A 27 11.54 0.25 1.14
N ALA A 28 12.80 0.68 1.13
CA ALA A 28 13.21 1.94 1.73
C ALA A 28 12.62 3.13 0.98
N LYS A 29 12.62 3.09 -0.36
CA LYS A 29 12.00 4.12 -1.21
C LYS A 29 10.49 4.22 -0.99
N LEU A 30 9.81 3.08 -0.84
CA LEU A 30 8.37 3.08 -0.52
C LEU A 30 8.09 3.66 0.87
N ALA A 31 8.91 3.37 1.87
CA ALA A 31 8.75 3.93 3.20
C ALA A 31 8.95 5.45 3.20
N GLU A 32 9.98 5.94 2.51
CA GLU A 32 10.24 7.36 2.31
C GLU A 32 9.09 8.05 1.56
N ALA A 33 8.63 7.46 0.45
CA ALA A 33 7.50 7.96 -0.31
C ALA A 33 6.21 8.03 0.51
N ALA A 34 5.97 7.01 1.34
CA ALA A 34 4.86 6.98 2.28
C ALA A 34 5.10 7.88 3.51
N SER A 35 6.25 8.52 3.64
CA SER A 35 6.65 9.31 4.83
C SER A 35 6.50 8.52 6.13
N CYS A 36 6.85 7.23 6.11
CA CYS A 36 6.78 6.34 7.27
C CYS A 36 8.12 5.62 7.52
N GLN A 37 8.26 5.05 8.71
CA GLN A 37 9.46 4.27 9.03
C GLN A 37 9.47 2.94 8.27
N ARG A 38 10.67 2.46 7.89
CA ARG A 38 10.83 1.16 7.21
C ARG A 38 10.31 0.00 8.04
N SER A 39 10.50 0.06 9.36
CA SER A 39 9.97 -0.90 10.34
C SER A 39 8.44 -0.96 10.28
N PHE A 40 7.79 0.20 10.27
CA PHE A 40 6.34 0.30 10.12
C PHE A 40 5.85 -0.30 8.79
N LEU A 41 6.50 0.03 7.67
CA LEU A 41 6.15 -0.57 6.37
C LEU A 41 6.31 -2.10 6.39
N SER A 42 7.35 -2.61 7.05
CA SER A 42 7.55 -4.05 7.22
C SER A 42 6.43 -4.67 8.06
N GLN A 43 6.02 -4.02 9.15
CA GLN A 43 4.89 -4.48 9.96
C GLN A 43 3.58 -4.47 9.18
N VAL A 44 3.33 -3.48 8.33
CA VAL A 44 2.12 -3.44 7.47
C VAL A 44 2.08 -4.64 6.52
N LEU A 45 3.23 -5.07 6.00
CA LEU A 45 3.34 -6.20 5.08
C LEU A 45 3.16 -7.56 5.76
N HIS A 46 3.59 -7.69 7.02
CA HIS A 46 3.70 -8.98 7.70
C HIS A 46 2.76 -9.13 8.90
N SER A 47 2.05 -8.08 9.30
CA SER A 47 1.27 -8.03 10.53
C SER A 47 -0.03 -7.23 10.35
N SER A 48 -0.70 -6.94 11.47
CA SER A 48 -2.01 -6.28 11.50
C SER A 48 -2.04 -4.78 11.19
N PRO A 49 -1.00 -3.93 11.34
CA PRO A 49 -1.18 -2.50 11.12
C PRO A 49 -1.53 -2.18 9.66
N HIS A 50 -2.27 -1.10 9.48
CA HIS A 50 -2.70 -0.63 8.17
C HIS A 50 -2.07 0.72 7.84
N LEU A 51 -1.95 1.02 6.54
CA LEU A 51 -1.50 2.35 6.10
C LEU A 51 -2.58 3.37 6.44
N THR A 52 -2.17 4.61 6.70
CA THR A 52 -3.08 5.75 6.71
C THR A 52 -3.28 6.23 5.28
N LEU A 53 -4.31 7.05 5.09
CA LEU A 53 -4.51 7.75 3.81
C LEU A 53 -3.30 8.57 3.36
N GLU A 54 -2.63 9.23 4.29
CA GLU A 54 -1.45 10.07 3.98
C GLU A 54 -0.31 9.20 3.45
N HIS A 55 -0.04 8.06 4.10
CA HIS A 55 0.90 7.07 3.59
C HIS A 55 0.49 6.60 2.18
N GLY A 56 -0.80 6.31 1.98
CA GLY A 56 -1.35 5.91 0.69
C GLY A 56 -1.19 6.95 -0.41
N ILE A 57 -1.39 8.23 -0.10
CA ILE A 57 -1.21 9.35 -1.04
C ILE A 57 0.26 9.45 -1.47
N GLY A 58 1.18 9.29 -0.53
CA GLY A 58 2.61 9.25 -0.79
C GLY A 58 3.00 8.14 -1.78
N LEU A 59 2.45 6.94 -1.57
CA LEU A 59 2.65 5.80 -2.48
C LEU A 59 2.04 6.02 -3.87
N CYS A 60 0.82 6.57 -3.94
CA CYS A 60 0.19 6.92 -5.22
C CYS A 60 1.03 7.91 -6.03
N ARG A 61 1.64 8.90 -5.37
CA ARG A 61 2.55 9.86 -6.02
C ARG A 61 3.81 9.16 -6.52
N TYR A 62 4.40 8.28 -5.71
CA TYR A 62 5.61 7.54 -6.06
C TYR A 62 5.42 6.61 -7.26
N TRP A 63 4.28 5.91 -7.33
CA TRP A 63 3.95 5.06 -8.47
C TRP A 63 3.33 5.80 -9.66
N GLN A 64 3.13 7.11 -9.53
CA GLN A 64 2.52 7.95 -10.56
C GLN A 64 1.14 7.41 -11.00
N PHE A 65 0.33 7.00 -10.03
CA PHE A 65 -1.01 6.49 -10.30
C PHE A 65 -1.88 7.52 -11.00
N SER A 66 -2.67 7.04 -11.95
CA SER A 66 -3.75 7.81 -12.57
C SER A 66 -4.79 8.21 -11.52
N PRO A 67 -5.64 9.22 -11.78
CA PRO A 67 -6.69 9.63 -10.83
C PRO A 67 -7.59 8.47 -10.36
N MET A 68 -7.98 7.58 -11.28
CA MET A 68 -8.78 6.39 -10.95
C MET A 68 -8.01 5.37 -10.11
N GLU A 69 -6.75 5.11 -10.45
CA GLU A 69 -5.89 4.16 -9.70
C GLU A 69 -5.64 4.67 -8.28
N ARG A 70 -5.40 5.98 -8.14
CA ARG A 70 -5.25 6.64 -6.85
C ARG A 70 -6.53 6.52 -6.02
N TYR A 71 -7.68 6.86 -6.59
CA TYR A 71 -8.96 6.75 -5.90
C TYR A 71 -9.20 5.32 -5.41
N TYR A 72 -9.01 4.34 -6.30
CA TYR A 72 -9.18 2.93 -5.97
C TYR A 72 -8.22 2.46 -4.88
N PHE A 73 -6.92 2.76 -5.00
CA PHE A 73 -5.94 2.38 -3.98
C PHE A 73 -6.21 3.00 -2.62
N LEU A 74 -6.59 4.28 -2.58
CA LEU A 74 -6.95 4.94 -1.33
C LEU A 74 -8.23 4.36 -0.73
N ALA A 75 -9.20 3.95 -1.55
CA ALA A 75 -10.39 3.23 -1.09
C ALA A 75 -10.04 1.87 -0.48
N LEU A 76 -9.08 1.13 -1.06
CA LEU A 76 -8.57 -0.11 -0.46
C LEU A 76 -7.85 0.13 0.88
N ILE A 77 -7.22 1.30 1.07
CA ILE A 77 -6.57 1.71 2.33
C ILE A 77 -7.57 2.23 3.36
N GLN A 78 -8.71 2.77 2.91
CA GLN A 78 -9.84 3.17 3.75
C GLN A 78 -10.93 2.10 3.83
N PRO A 79 -10.69 0.84 4.25
CA PRO A 79 -11.79 0.02 4.70
C PRO A 79 -12.15 0.49 6.12
N ALA A 80 -12.55 1.75 6.27
CA ALA A 80 -13.17 2.18 7.51
C ALA A 80 -14.37 1.24 7.76
N ARG A 81 -14.17 0.31 8.69
CA ARG A 81 -15.15 -0.14 9.68
C ARG A 81 -16.29 -1.05 9.19
N ALA A 82 -16.03 -2.08 8.38
CA ALA A 82 -17.04 -3.11 8.09
C ALA A 82 -16.50 -4.54 8.28
N GLY A 83 -15.77 -4.80 9.37
CA GLY A 83 -15.19 -6.12 9.60
C GLY A 83 -14.61 -6.33 10.99
N ASN A 84 -15.34 -5.95 12.03
CA ASN A 84 -15.35 -6.76 13.24
C ASN A 84 -16.82 -7.10 13.51
N ASP A 85 -17.17 -8.35 13.17
CA ASP A 85 -18.27 -9.14 13.72
C ASP A 85 -19.69 -8.52 13.73
N GLU A 86 -20.45 -8.76 12.66
CA GLU A 86 -21.88 -9.09 12.80
C GLU A 86 -22.20 -10.22 11.80
N LEU A 87 -21.97 -11.44 12.28
CA LEU A 87 -22.65 -12.67 11.89
C LEU A 87 -23.24 -13.28 13.17
#